data_AF-A0A661NC46-F1
#
_entry.id   AF-A0A661NC46-F1
#
_cell.length_a   1.000
_cell.length_b   1.000
_cell.length_c   1.000
_cell.angle_alpha   90.00
_cell.angle_beta   90.00
_cell.angle_gamma   90.00
#
_symmetry.space_group_name_H-M   'P 1'
#
loop_
_entity.id
_entity.type
_entity.pdbx_description
1 polymer ?
#
loop_
_entity_poly.entity_id
_entity_poly.type
_entity_poly.pdbx_seq_one_letter_code
_entity_poly.pdbx_strand_id
1 'polypeptide(L)' 'MQATVDSAEDGTALCLEPGSYYGPLTVTKSVEIWGPRDAVIRSSGEGTTIELETNGAALTGLTV' A
#
# COMPACT_ATOMS: atom_id res chain seq x y z
N MET A 1 -5.20 7.08 -2.18
CA MET A 1 -4.53 5.78 -2.36
C MET A 1 -5.46 4.62 -2.09
N GLN A 2 -6.25 4.64 -1.02
CA GLN A 2 -7.22 3.57 -0.71
C GLN A 2 -8.11 3.18 -1.92
N ALA A 3 -8.73 4.16 -2.59
CA ALA A 3 -9.57 3.88 -3.76
C ALA A 3 -8.84 3.13 -4.91
N THR A 4 -7.53 3.35 -5.07
CA THR A 4 -6.71 2.65 -6.07
C THR A 4 -6.55 1.18 -5.71
N VAL A 5 -6.25 0.89 -4.45
CA VAL A 5 -6.16 -0.48 -3.92
C VAL A 5 -7.53 -1.19 -3.98
N ASP A 6 -8.60 -0.49 -3.64
CA ASP A 6 -9.97 -1.05 -3.67
C ASP A 6 -10.43 -1.36 -5.11
N SER A 7 -10.01 -0.55 -6.08
CA SER A 7 -10.30 -0.74 -7.49
C SER A 7 -9.42 -1.77 -8.19
N ALA A 8 -8.33 -2.20 -7.53
CA ALA A 8 -7.39 -3.13 -8.12
C ALA A 8 -7.99 -4.55 -8.15
N GLU A 9 -7.72 -5.25 -9.24
CA GLU A 9 -8.09 -6.66 -9.37
C GLU A 9 -7.14 -7.54 -8.55
N ASP A 10 -7.66 -8.66 -8.05
CA ASP A 10 -6.83 -9.64 -7.35
C ASP A 10 -5.73 -10.16 -8.28
N GLY A 11 -4.50 -10.18 -7.77
CA GLY A 11 -3.27 -10.54 -8.50
C GLY A 11 -2.60 -9.38 -9.23
N THR A 12 -3.14 -8.16 -9.17
CA THR A 12 -2.52 -6.98 -9.80
C THR A 12 -1.35 -6.45 -8.99
N ALA A 13 -0.31 -6.00 -9.69
CA ALA A 13 0.80 -5.25 -9.13
C ALA A 13 0.57 -3.73 -9.28
N LEU A 14 0.55 -3.01 -8.16
CA LEU A 14 0.44 -1.56 -8.08
C LEU A 14 1.83 -0.94 -7.89
N CYS A 15 2.26 -0.17 -8.88
CA CYS A 15 3.50 0.61 -8.80
C CYS A 15 3.23 1.96 -8.13
N LEU A 16 3.89 2.21 -7.01
CA LEU A 16 3.92 3.52 -6.37
C LEU A 16 5.05 4.36 -6.95
N GLU A 17 4.68 5.58 -7.34
CA GLU A 17 5.66 6.59 -7.71
C GLU A 17 6.41 7.09 -6.46
N PRO A 18 7.65 7.58 -6.61
CA PRO A 18 8.36 8.20 -5.52
C PRO A 18 7.59 9.43 -5.01
N GLY A 19 7.39 9.51 -3.68
CA GLY A 19 6.50 10.52 -3.09
C GLY A 19 6.09 10.19 -1.64
N SER A 20 5.33 11.09 -1.03
CA SER A 20 4.71 10.86 0.29
C SER A 20 3.22 10.58 0.14
N TYR A 21 2.80 9.39 0.57
CA TYR A 21 1.41 8.96 0.65
C TYR A 21 0.97 8.93 2.11
N TYR A 22 -0.25 9.34 2.42
CA TYR A 22 -0.76 9.32 3.79
C TYR A 22 -1.70 8.12 3.99
N GLY A 23 -1.42 7.33 5.03
CA GLY A 23 -2.26 6.22 5.50
C GLY A 23 -3.35 6.68 6.48
N PRO A 24 -4.30 5.81 6.89
CA PRO A 24 -4.21 4.34 6.85
C PRO A 24 -4.49 3.74 5.47
N LEU A 25 -3.82 2.63 5.17
CA LEU A 25 -4.04 1.82 3.97
C LEU A 25 -4.50 0.42 4.36
N THR A 26 -5.71 0.03 3.97
CA THR A 26 -6.24 -1.31 4.19
C THR A 26 -6.23 -2.09 2.88
N VAL A 27 -5.54 -3.22 2.86
CA VAL A 27 -5.39 -4.08 1.68
C VAL A 27 -6.15 -5.38 1.94
N THR A 28 -7.38 -5.45 1.40
CA THR A 28 -8.24 -6.65 1.47
C THR A 28 -8.06 -7.57 0.25
N LYS A 29 -7.49 -7.03 -0.82
CA LYS A 29 -7.27 -7.66 -2.13
C LYS A 29 -5.88 -8.25 -2.23
N SER A 30 -5.74 -9.33 -3.00
CA SER A 30 -4.46 -10.02 -3.18
C SER A 30 -3.58 -9.25 -4.17
N VAL A 31 -3.06 -8.10 -3.78
CA VAL A 31 -2.31 -7.19 -4.65
C VAL A 31 -0.86 -7.02 -4.18
N GLU A 32 0.05 -6.85 -5.14
CA GLU A 32 1.44 -6.52 -4.85
C GLU A 32 1.64 -5.00 -4.98
N ILE A 33 1.92 -4.31 -3.89
CA ILE A 33 2.27 -2.89 -3.92
C ILE A 33 3.79 -2.80 -3.89
N TRP A 34 4.36 -2.22 -4.94
CA TRP A 34 5.80 -2.08 -5.05
C TRP A 34 6.17 -0.65 -5.45
N GLY A 35 7.31 -0.18 -4.98
CA GLY A 35 7.79 1.17 -5.28
C GLY A 35 9.27 1.34 -4.95
N PRO A 36 9.88 2.47 -5.34
CA PRO A 36 11.22 2.83 -4.90
C PRO A 36 11.23 3.16 -3.40
N ARG A 37 12.42 3.20 -2.78
CA ARG A 37 12.58 3.55 -1.34
C ARG A 37 12.08 4.96 -1.01
N ASP A 38 12.00 5.81 -2.03
CA ASP A 38 11.49 7.18 -1.97
C ASP A 38 9.94 7.24 -1.98
N ALA A 39 9.25 6.12 -2.17
CA ALA A 39 7.80 6.00 -1.90
C ALA A 39 7.60 5.77 -0.40
N VAL A 40 7.13 6.80 0.30
CA VAL A 40 6.96 6.83 1.75
C VAL A 40 5.49 6.85 2.10
N ILE A 41 5.03 5.87 2.88
CA ILE A 41 3.67 5.80 3.41
C ILE A 41 3.68 6.34 4.84
N ARG A 42 3.32 7.61 5.01
CA ARG A 42 3.29 8.29 6.31
C ARG A 42 2.03 7.94 7.08
N SER A 43 2.19 7.61 8.36
CA SER A 43 1.08 7.52 9.30
C SER A 43 0.65 8.91 9.77
N SER A 44 -0.59 9.03 10.23
CA SER A 44 -1.10 10.22 10.93
C SER A 44 -0.56 10.37 12.36
N GLY A 45 0.26 9.41 12.83
CA GLY A 45 0.76 9.35 14.21
C GLY A 45 -0.11 8.55 15.18
N GLU A 46 -1.26 8.03 14.71
CA GLU A 46 -2.23 7.29 15.52
C GLU A 46 -2.80 6.12 14.70
N GLY A 47 -2.95 4.94 15.31
CA GLY A 47 -3.54 3.76 14.67
C GLY A 47 -2.58 2.96 13.76
N THR A 48 -3.15 2.23 12.81
CA THR A 48 -2.42 1.34 11.90
C THR A 48 -2.09 2.05 10.59
N THR A 49 -0.81 2.10 10.19
CA THR A 49 -0.41 2.74 8.93
C THR A 49 -0.81 1.92 7.71
N ILE A 50 -0.57 0.61 7.76
CA ILE A 50 -0.92 -0.33 6.70
C ILE A 50 -1.46 -1.60 7.35
N GLU A 51 -2.61 -2.06 6.88
CA GLU A 51 -3.27 -3.28 7.32
C GLU A 51 -3.44 -4.21 6.12
N LEU A 52 -2.90 -5.42 6.22
CA LEU A 52 -3.05 -6.46 5.20
C LEU A 52 -4.04 -7.50 5.73
N GLU A 53 -5.26 -7.53 5.18
CA GLU A 53 -6.34 -8.43 5.62
C GLU A 53 -6.45 -9.69 4.74
N THR A 54 -5.45 -9.94 3.89
CA THR A 54 -5.40 -11.09 3.01
C THR A 54 -3.99 -11.68 2.95
N ASN A 55 -3.92 -12.98 2.70
CA ASN A 55 -2.65 -13.72 2.56
C ASN A 55 -1.94 -13.45 1.22
N GLY A 56 -2.63 -12.83 0.25
CA GLY A 56 -2.10 -12.58 -1.08
C GLY A 56 -1.56 -11.17 -1.30
N ALA A 57 -1.50 -10.34 -0.25
CA ALA A 57 -0.97 -8.98 -0.35
C ALA A 57 0.53 -8.94 -0.07
N ALA A 58 1.27 -8.15 -0.85
CA ALA A 58 2.70 -7.96 -0.68
C ALA A 58 3.09 -6.48 -0.77
N LEU A 59 4.11 -6.09 0.00
CA LEU A 59 4.69 -4.74 0.01
C LEU A 59 6.19 -4.85 -0.27
N THR A 60 6.67 -4.25 -1.36
CA THR A 60 8.08 -4.40 -1.78
C THR A 60 8.72 -3.04 -2.09
N GLY A 61 9.90 -2.80 -1.52
CA GLY A 61 10.77 -1.67 -1.90
C GLY A 61 10.38 -0.28 -1.38
N LEU A 62 9.24 -0.15 -0.70
CA LEU A 62 8.71 1.09 -0.13
C LEU A 62 9.14 1.34 1.33
N THR A 63 8.95 2.57 1.80
CA THR A 63 9.18 3.01 3.18
C THR A 63 7.84 3.31 3.88
N VAL A 64 7.73 2.99 5.18
CA VAL A 64 6.55 3.26 6.04
C VAL A 64 6.99 4.09 7.24
#